data_AF-A0A2V9TXP7-F1
#
_entry.id   AF-A0A2V9TXP7-F1
#
_cell.length_a   1.000
_cell.length_b   1.000
_cell.length_c   1.000
_cell.angle_alpha   90.00
_cell.angle_beta   90.00
_cell.angle_gamma   90.00
#
_symmetry.space_group_name_H-M   'P 1'
#
loop_
_entity.id
_entity.type
_entity.pdbx_description
1 polymer ?
#
loop_
_entity_poly.entity_id
_entity_poly.type
_entity_poly.pdbx_seq_one_letter_code
_entity_poly.pdbx_strand_id
1 'polypeptide(L)'
;MKRLLWVLVLFVISPAVYADSIPVFNITSATLLFTVNSGSGDNASFGLSGPGTVIFGEGSAGCDWCFAGTSFQPGQSLNGSVPFVGIDFILSIQLGGQILDVNSTTLGSTSLLAGSFLFPSDPQTTTFTVAVPANFSGLLMGSSQAFPTFGLKIPAGKLFLTFDSSGGQFFFSQGVYFATTPEPGTLIMVGSGLLAMGTLVYRRRC
;
A
#
# COMPACT_ATOMS: atom_id res chain seq x y z
N MET A 1 27.08 55.07 -0.27
CA MET A 1 25.98 54.24 0.29
C MET A 1 25.68 53.04 -0.62
N LYS A 2 26.64 52.15 -0.88
CA LYS A 2 26.45 50.95 -1.74
C LYS A 2 27.01 49.66 -1.14
N ARG A 3 27.67 49.74 0.02
CA ARG A 3 28.27 48.58 0.72
C ARG A 3 27.35 47.93 1.75
N LEU A 4 26.30 48.64 2.20
CA LEU A 4 25.34 48.12 3.18
C LEU A 4 24.30 47.17 2.55
N LEU A 5 24.07 47.29 1.23
CA LEU A 5 23.07 46.48 0.52
C LEU A 5 23.50 45.02 0.33
N TRP A 6 24.81 44.74 0.30
CA TRP A 6 25.33 43.38 0.11
C TRP A 6 25.31 42.53 1.39
N VAL A 7 25.28 43.16 2.57
CA VAL A 7 25.22 42.44 3.85
C VAL A 7 23.81 41.92 4.12
N LEU A 8 22.78 42.64 3.67
CA LEU A 8 21.38 42.20 3.79
C LEU A 8 21.05 41.04 2.84
N VAL A 9 21.65 40.98 1.65
CA VAL A 9 21.43 39.85 0.71
C VAL A 9 22.02 38.55 1.25
N LEU A 10 23.12 38.60 2.01
CA LEU A 10 23.72 37.43 2.66
C LEU A 10 22.90 36.92 3.87
N PHE A 11 22.10 37.77 4.51
CA PHE A 11 21.26 37.36 5.65
C PHE A 11 19.93 36.71 5.24
N VAL A 12 19.49 36.93 3.99
CA VAL A 12 18.28 36.31 3.42
C VAL A 12 18.52 34.86 2.98
N ILE A 13 19.79 34.42 2.90
CA ILE A 13 20.16 33.01 2.71
C ILE A 13 20.43 32.38 4.08
N SER A 14 19.51 32.57 5.02
CA SER A 14 19.46 31.70 6.20
C SER A 14 18.95 30.34 5.72
N PRO A 15 19.70 29.24 5.91
CA PRO A 15 19.14 27.93 5.62
C PRO A 15 17.98 27.70 6.60
N ALA A 16 16.75 27.73 6.08
CA ALA A 16 15.61 27.07 6.72
C ALA A 16 15.85 25.56 6.66
N VAL A 17 16.83 25.09 7.42
CA VAL A 17 17.29 23.71 7.53
C VAL A 17 17.57 23.59 9.04
N TYR A 18 16.68 23.08 9.88
CA TYR A 18 15.97 21.82 9.80
C TYR A 18 14.60 21.98 10.49
N ALA A 19 13.51 21.86 9.74
CA ALA A 19 12.41 21.07 10.29
C ALA A 19 12.90 19.63 10.15
N ASP A 20 13.04 18.90 11.25
CA ASP A 20 13.48 17.50 11.23
C ASP A 20 12.47 16.72 10.38
N SER A 21 12.82 16.47 9.12
CA SER A 21 11.89 15.88 8.18
C SER A 21 11.72 14.43 8.59
N ILE A 22 10.49 14.05 8.95
CA ILE A 22 10.16 12.66 9.28
C ILE A 22 10.64 11.78 8.11
N PRO A 23 11.49 10.77 8.36
CA PRO A 23 11.94 9.87 7.31
C PRO A 23 10.74 9.14 6.71
N VAL A 24 10.61 9.23 5.39
CA VAL A 24 9.57 8.53 4.63
C VAL A 24 10.21 7.43 3.79
N PHE A 25 9.84 6.19 4.06
CA PHE A 25 10.29 5.04 3.29
C PHE A 25 9.27 4.72 2.20
N ASN A 26 9.73 4.68 0.95
CA ASN A 26 8.89 4.35 -0.19
C ASN A 26 8.77 2.83 -0.33
N ILE A 27 7.56 2.32 -0.20
CA ILE A 27 7.26 0.91 -0.46
C ILE A 27 7.08 0.76 -1.98
N THR A 28 7.68 -0.29 -2.54
CA THR A 28 7.56 -0.63 -3.96
C THR A 28 6.68 -1.86 -4.17
N SER A 29 6.59 -2.73 -3.18
CA SER A 29 5.69 -3.89 -3.18
C SER A 29 4.94 -3.97 -1.85
N ALA A 30 3.62 -4.04 -1.92
CA ALA A 30 2.77 -4.18 -0.76
C ALA A 30 1.72 -5.27 -0.99
N THR A 31 1.62 -6.18 -0.04
CA THR A 31 0.57 -7.19 0.03
C THR A 31 -0.10 -7.10 1.40
N LEU A 32 -1.42 -7.01 1.43
CA LEU A 32 -2.21 -7.14 2.65
C LEU A 32 -3.28 -8.19 2.37
N LEU A 33 -3.21 -9.30 3.08
CA LEU A 33 -4.22 -10.36 3.03
C LEU A 33 -5.12 -10.20 4.24
N PHE A 34 -6.42 -10.36 4.06
CA PHE A 34 -7.34 -10.41 5.19
C PHE A 34 -8.49 -11.37 4.92
N THR A 35 -8.92 -12.04 5.99
CA THR A 35 -9.99 -13.03 6.00
C THR A 35 -11.22 -12.48 6.69
N VAL A 36 -12.29 -13.27 6.68
CA VAL A 36 -13.52 -12.99 7.42
C VAL A 36 -13.20 -12.66 8.88
N ASN A 37 -13.74 -11.55 9.37
CA ASN A 37 -13.62 -11.16 10.76
C ASN A 37 -14.67 -11.91 11.60
N SER A 38 -14.22 -12.80 12.48
CA SER A 38 -15.06 -13.57 13.41
C SER A 38 -15.17 -12.93 14.80
N GLY A 39 -14.58 -11.74 15.01
CA GLY A 39 -14.56 -11.04 16.30
C GLY A 39 -13.63 -11.67 17.35
N SER A 40 -12.78 -12.64 16.96
CA SER A 40 -11.94 -13.43 17.87
C SER A 40 -10.45 -13.04 17.86
N GLY A 41 -10.06 -12.00 17.13
CA GLY A 41 -8.67 -11.54 17.03
C GLY A 41 -8.34 -10.97 15.66
N ASP A 42 -7.05 -10.92 15.36
CA ASP A 42 -6.46 -10.49 14.09
C ASP A 42 -7.01 -11.33 12.93
N ASN A 43 -7.32 -10.66 11.83
CA ASN A 43 -7.85 -11.27 10.61
C ASN A 43 -7.05 -10.85 9.37
N ALA A 44 -5.88 -10.23 9.55
CA ALA A 44 -5.05 -9.73 8.47
C ALA A 44 -3.57 -10.08 8.66
N SER A 45 -2.87 -10.17 7.54
CA SER A 45 -1.41 -10.23 7.48
C SER A 45 -0.91 -9.32 6.38
N PHE A 46 0.30 -8.77 6.55
CA PHE A 46 0.85 -7.83 5.60
C PHE A 46 2.33 -8.09 5.33
N GLY A 47 2.74 -7.77 4.11
CA GLY A 47 4.12 -7.73 3.67
C GLY A 47 4.36 -6.44 2.90
N LEU A 48 5.29 -5.63 3.38
CA LEU A 48 5.71 -4.39 2.76
C LEU A 48 7.19 -4.50 2.39
N SER A 49 7.55 -4.13 1.17
CA SER A 49 8.92 -4.17 0.69
C SER A 49 9.23 -2.92 -0.15
N GLY A 50 10.44 -2.41 0.02
CA GLY A 50 10.99 -1.27 -0.72
C GLY A 50 12.52 -1.21 -0.56
N PRO A 51 13.17 -0.18 -1.13
CA PRO A 51 14.62 -0.02 -1.04
C PRO A 51 15.08 0.05 0.43
N GLY A 52 15.83 -0.99 0.87
CA GLY A 52 16.30 -1.10 2.24
C GLY A 52 15.20 -1.34 3.29
N THR A 53 13.95 -1.53 2.86
CA THR A 53 12.78 -1.68 3.74
C THR A 53 12.10 -3.02 3.51
N VAL A 54 11.92 -3.80 4.58
CA VAL A 54 11.11 -5.02 4.58
C VAL A 54 10.35 -5.07 5.89
N ILE A 55 9.04 -5.26 5.82
CA ILE A 55 8.19 -5.38 7.01
C ILE A 55 7.21 -6.52 6.77
N PHE A 56 7.12 -7.42 7.74
CA PHE A 56 6.14 -8.51 7.73
C PHE A 56 5.48 -8.62 9.09
N GLY A 57 4.19 -8.92 9.11
CA GLY A 57 3.44 -8.99 10.35
C GLY A 57 1.98 -9.38 10.15
N GLU A 58 1.28 -9.34 11.27
CA GLU A 58 -0.14 -9.63 11.43
C GLU A 58 -0.86 -8.39 11.97
N GLY A 59 -2.15 -8.34 11.73
CA GLY A 59 -2.99 -7.29 12.27
C GLY A 59 -4.46 -7.47 11.92
N SER A 60 -5.15 -6.35 11.88
CA SER A 60 -6.61 -6.35 11.84
C SER A 60 -7.14 -5.52 10.68
N ALA A 61 -8.14 -6.05 9.99
CA ALA A 61 -8.95 -5.35 9.01
C ALA A 61 -10.39 -5.23 9.53
N GLY A 62 -10.83 -3.99 9.74
CA GLY A 62 -12.17 -3.65 10.19
C GLY A 62 -13.01 -3.07 9.05
N CYS A 63 -14.09 -3.78 8.71
CA CYS A 63 -15.08 -3.41 7.70
C CYS A 63 -16.44 -4.04 8.02
N ASP A 64 -17.54 -3.30 7.85
CA ASP A 64 -18.90 -3.84 8.11
C ASP A 64 -19.24 -5.04 7.23
N TRP A 65 -18.69 -5.06 6.01
CA TRP A 65 -18.96 -6.08 4.99
C TRP A 65 -18.10 -7.34 5.12
N CYS A 66 -17.03 -7.32 5.93
CA CYS A 66 -16.10 -8.43 6.06
C CYS A 66 -16.32 -9.27 7.34
N PHE A 67 -17.41 -9.03 8.07
CA PHE A 67 -17.79 -9.83 9.23
C PHE A 67 -18.47 -11.13 8.86
N ALA A 68 -18.26 -12.16 9.68
CA ALA A 68 -18.94 -13.43 9.56
C ALA A 68 -20.46 -13.25 9.63
N GLY A 69 -21.17 -13.80 8.64
CA GLY A 69 -22.63 -13.73 8.55
C GLY A 69 -23.17 -12.53 7.78
N THR A 70 -22.33 -11.55 7.41
CA THR A 70 -22.76 -10.48 6.50
C THR A 70 -22.94 -11.06 5.09
N SER A 71 -24.11 -10.82 4.50
CA SER A 71 -24.48 -11.34 3.19
C SER A 71 -24.93 -10.25 2.23
N PHE A 72 -24.80 -10.54 0.94
CA PHE A 72 -25.13 -9.62 -0.15
C PHE A 72 -26.02 -10.27 -1.20
N GLN A 73 -26.99 -9.52 -1.69
CA GLN A 73 -27.91 -9.97 -2.72
C GLN A 73 -27.29 -9.83 -4.12
N PRO A 74 -27.68 -10.68 -5.08
CA PRO A 74 -27.34 -10.47 -6.49
C PRO A 74 -27.71 -9.07 -6.98
N GLY A 75 -26.79 -8.39 -7.69
CA GLY A 75 -26.99 -7.02 -8.17
C GLY A 75 -26.84 -5.92 -7.10
N GLN A 76 -26.59 -6.25 -5.83
CA GLN A 76 -26.33 -5.26 -4.79
C GLN A 76 -25.00 -4.54 -5.04
N SER A 77 -24.92 -3.26 -4.67
CA SER A 77 -23.67 -2.49 -4.68
C SER A 77 -22.96 -2.58 -3.34
N LEU A 78 -21.64 -2.70 -3.37
CA LEU A 78 -20.78 -2.64 -2.20
C LEU A 78 -19.60 -1.70 -2.45
N ASN A 79 -19.28 -0.87 -1.46
CA ASN A 79 -18.02 -0.14 -1.40
C ASN A 79 -16.97 -1.04 -0.74
N GLY A 80 -15.89 -1.37 -1.46
CA GLY A 80 -14.84 -2.26 -0.97
C GLY A 80 -13.84 -1.61 -0.02
N SER A 81 -14.05 -0.37 0.42
CA SER A 81 -13.14 0.31 1.33
C SER A 81 -13.07 -0.41 2.68
N VAL A 82 -11.88 -0.41 3.28
CA VAL A 82 -11.60 -0.96 4.61
C VAL A 82 -11.27 0.23 5.54
N PRO A 83 -12.23 0.69 6.36
CA PRO A 83 -12.05 1.86 7.22
C PRO A 83 -10.92 1.73 8.24
N PHE A 84 -10.60 0.51 8.67
CA PHE A 84 -9.55 0.26 9.64
C PHE A 84 -8.63 -0.85 9.15
N VAL A 85 -7.35 -0.50 8.97
CA VAL A 85 -6.24 -1.44 8.79
C VAL A 85 -5.26 -1.16 9.92
N GLY A 86 -5.24 -2.06 10.89
CA GLY A 86 -4.33 -2.05 12.03
C GLY A 86 -3.14 -2.98 11.80
N ILE A 87 -2.01 -2.62 12.40
CA ILE A 87 -0.84 -3.50 12.50
C ILE A 87 -0.68 -3.81 13.97
N ASP A 88 -1.04 -5.03 14.34
CA ASP A 88 -1.12 -5.44 15.74
C ASP A 88 0.15 -6.20 16.16
N PHE A 89 0.79 -6.91 15.22
CA PHE A 89 2.01 -7.67 15.50
C PHE A 89 3.05 -7.58 14.37
N ILE A 90 4.23 -7.05 14.68
CA ILE A 90 5.35 -6.99 13.73
C ILE A 90 6.24 -8.22 13.94
N LEU A 91 6.36 -9.06 12.90
CA LEU A 91 7.19 -10.28 12.92
C LEU A 91 8.63 -9.99 12.50
N SER A 92 8.82 -9.08 11.55
CA SER A 92 10.14 -8.66 11.08
C SER A 92 10.07 -7.24 10.55
N ILE A 93 11.09 -6.45 10.86
CA ILE A 93 11.22 -5.10 10.34
C ILE A 93 12.68 -4.74 10.03
N GLN A 94 12.86 -4.21 8.83
CA GLN A 94 14.07 -3.54 8.38
C GLN A 94 13.65 -2.20 7.77
N LEU A 95 14.28 -1.10 8.18
CA LEU A 95 14.08 0.23 7.61
C LEU A 95 15.43 0.85 7.23
N GLY A 96 15.55 1.36 6.00
CA GLY A 96 16.78 2.00 5.55
C GLY A 96 18.03 1.12 5.59
N GLY A 97 17.88 -0.22 5.53
CA GLY A 97 18.97 -1.18 5.65
C GLY A 97 19.28 -1.61 7.09
N GLN A 98 18.62 -1.03 8.09
CA GLN A 98 18.79 -1.39 9.50
C GLN A 98 17.67 -2.30 9.97
N ILE A 99 18.03 -3.46 10.53
CA ILE A 99 17.09 -4.33 11.24
C ILE A 99 16.74 -3.66 12.57
N LEU A 100 15.44 -3.48 12.82
CA LEU A 100 14.95 -2.85 14.05
C LEU A 100 14.43 -3.92 15.02
N ASP A 101 14.45 -3.60 16.30
CA ASP A 101 13.83 -4.45 17.31
C ASP A 101 12.30 -4.31 17.23
N VAL A 102 11.64 -5.44 17.00
CA VAL A 102 10.18 -5.53 16.87
C VAL A 102 9.45 -5.10 18.15
N ASN A 103 10.06 -5.29 19.33
CA ASN A 103 9.41 -4.97 20.60
C ASN A 103 9.42 -3.48 20.93
N SER A 104 10.31 -2.72 20.29
CA SER A 104 10.42 -1.26 20.43
C SER A 104 9.92 -0.52 19.19
N THR A 105 9.35 -1.23 18.22
CA THR A 105 8.79 -0.65 16.99
C THR A 105 7.28 -0.77 17.00
N THR A 106 6.59 0.33 16.70
CA THR A 106 5.14 0.35 16.53
C THR A 106 4.77 0.92 15.16
N LEU A 107 3.68 0.42 14.60
CA LEU A 107 3.03 0.98 13.42
C LEU A 107 1.62 1.39 13.83
N GLY A 108 1.18 2.54 13.34
CA GLY A 108 -0.18 3.04 13.57
C GLY A 108 -1.20 2.28 12.73
N SER A 109 -2.43 2.77 12.76
CA SER A 109 -3.50 2.32 11.87
C SER A 109 -3.70 3.28 10.70
N THR A 110 -4.35 2.78 9.67
CA THR A 110 -4.71 3.55 8.47
C THR A 110 -6.02 3.01 7.89
N SER A 111 -6.43 3.54 6.74
CA SER A 111 -7.60 3.05 6.01
C SER A 111 -7.25 2.80 4.55
N LEU A 112 -7.88 1.77 3.97
CA LEU A 112 -7.76 1.45 2.56
C LEU A 112 -9.02 1.95 1.83
N LEU A 113 -8.87 2.98 1.02
CA LEU A 113 -9.95 3.53 0.21
C LEU A 113 -10.02 2.76 -1.09
N ALA A 114 -11.17 2.19 -1.41
CA ALA A 114 -11.38 1.41 -2.62
C ALA A 114 -12.67 1.81 -3.35
N GLY A 115 -12.78 1.36 -4.60
CA GLY A 115 -13.98 1.58 -5.42
C GLY A 115 -15.19 0.76 -5.00
N SER A 116 -16.34 1.09 -5.60
CA SER A 116 -17.57 0.30 -5.50
C SER A 116 -17.72 -0.68 -6.67
N PHE A 117 -18.46 -1.76 -6.44
CA PHE A 117 -18.77 -2.77 -7.45
C PHE A 117 -20.17 -3.35 -7.22
N LEU A 118 -20.69 -4.05 -8.23
CA LEU A 118 -21.96 -4.76 -8.18
C LEU A 118 -21.73 -6.27 -8.08
N PHE A 119 -22.51 -6.95 -7.25
CA PHE A 119 -22.56 -8.41 -7.25
C PHE A 119 -23.20 -8.93 -8.56
N PRO A 120 -22.74 -10.08 -9.09
CA PRO A 120 -23.36 -10.71 -10.25
C PRO A 120 -24.85 -10.98 -9.99
N SER A 121 -25.68 -10.75 -10.99
CA SER A 121 -27.12 -11.06 -10.93
C SER A 121 -27.42 -12.52 -11.29
N ASP A 122 -26.43 -13.28 -11.76
CA ASP A 122 -26.60 -14.67 -12.17
C ASP A 122 -26.69 -15.60 -10.94
N PRO A 123 -27.82 -16.29 -10.72
CA PRO A 123 -28.03 -17.18 -9.59
C PRO A 123 -27.13 -18.43 -9.61
N GLN A 124 -26.45 -18.74 -10.72
CA GLN A 124 -25.51 -19.85 -10.80
C GLN A 124 -24.09 -19.50 -10.34
N THR A 125 -23.82 -18.23 -10.04
CA THR A 125 -22.50 -17.81 -9.58
C THR A 125 -22.22 -18.41 -8.20
N THR A 126 -21.25 -19.32 -8.12
CA THR A 126 -20.82 -19.95 -6.86
C THR A 126 -19.73 -19.16 -6.15
N THR A 127 -18.87 -18.48 -6.91
CA THR A 127 -17.79 -17.64 -6.39
C THR A 127 -17.66 -16.41 -7.27
N PHE A 128 -17.50 -15.24 -6.64
CA PHE A 128 -17.32 -13.97 -7.31
C PHE A 128 -16.05 -13.30 -6.80
N THR A 129 -15.11 -13.05 -7.71
CA THR A 129 -13.91 -12.27 -7.41
C THR A 129 -13.93 -10.98 -8.22
N VAL A 130 -13.71 -9.86 -7.53
CA VAL A 130 -13.63 -8.53 -8.14
C VAL A 130 -12.31 -7.87 -7.80
N ALA A 131 -11.77 -7.09 -8.73
CA ALA A 131 -10.60 -6.26 -8.52
C ALA A 131 -11.00 -4.79 -8.65
N VAL A 132 -10.89 -4.04 -7.55
CA VAL A 132 -11.16 -2.59 -7.53
C VAL A 132 -9.86 -1.81 -7.30
N PRO A 133 -9.68 -0.63 -7.91
CA PRO A 133 -8.60 0.27 -7.54
C PRO A 133 -8.68 0.60 -6.05
N ALA A 134 -7.54 0.59 -5.38
CA ALA A 134 -7.47 0.88 -3.95
C ALA A 134 -6.19 1.65 -3.60
N ASN A 135 -6.29 2.52 -2.59
CA ASN A 135 -5.18 3.32 -2.10
C ASN A 135 -5.31 3.57 -0.61
N PHE A 136 -4.18 3.60 0.10
CA PHE A 136 -4.15 4.00 1.49
C PHE A 136 -4.45 5.51 1.61
N SER A 137 -5.18 5.91 2.65
CA SER A 137 -5.60 7.31 2.86
C SER A 137 -4.46 8.28 3.20
N GLY A 138 -3.24 7.79 3.41
CA GLY A 138 -2.07 8.59 3.73
C GLY A 138 -0.82 7.75 3.97
N LEU A 139 0.15 8.34 4.68
CA LEU A 139 1.31 7.62 5.18
C LEU A 139 0.88 6.70 6.33
N LEU A 140 1.36 5.46 6.31
CA LEU A 140 1.31 4.61 7.48
C LEU A 140 2.44 5.04 8.42
N MET A 141 2.07 5.67 9.53
CA MET A 141 3.03 6.21 10.49
C MET A 141 3.50 5.13 11.44
N GLY A 142 4.74 5.23 11.90
CA GLY A 142 5.31 4.36 12.93
C GLY A 142 6.36 5.07 13.77
N SER A 143 6.82 4.36 14.80
CA SER A 143 7.90 4.81 15.68
C SER A 143 8.79 3.64 16.06
N SER A 144 10.06 3.92 16.31
CA SER A 144 11.05 2.97 16.81
C SER A 144 12.13 3.71 17.59
N GLN A 145 13.04 2.97 18.25
CA GLN A 145 14.18 3.58 18.93
C GLN A 145 15.15 4.31 17.98
N ALA A 146 15.36 3.77 16.76
CA ALA A 146 16.25 4.37 15.76
C ALA A 146 15.59 5.51 14.98
N PHE A 147 14.27 5.40 14.76
CA PHE A 147 13.46 6.39 14.08
C PHE A 147 12.28 6.77 14.99
N PRO A 148 12.39 7.84 15.79
CA PRO A 148 11.36 8.24 16.75
C PRO A 148 9.98 8.42 16.09
N THR A 149 9.98 8.89 14.85
CA THR A 149 8.82 8.90 13.97
C THR A 149 9.30 8.56 12.56
N PHE A 150 8.55 7.72 11.84
CA PHE A 150 8.75 7.47 10.43
C PHE A 150 7.41 7.30 9.70
N GLY A 151 7.42 7.48 8.38
CA GLY A 151 6.26 7.24 7.53
C GLY A 151 6.57 6.19 6.47
N LEU A 152 5.59 5.36 6.15
CA LEU A 152 5.64 4.42 5.03
C LEU A 152 4.69 4.92 3.95
N LYS A 153 5.25 5.17 2.77
CA LYS A 153 4.46 5.53 1.58
C LYS A 153 4.13 4.27 0.81
N ILE A 154 2.94 3.74 1.02
CA ILE A 154 2.42 2.58 0.31
C ILE A 154 1.90 3.03 -1.06
N PRO A 155 2.32 2.40 -2.18
CA PRO A 155 1.86 2.78 -3.50
C PRO A 155 0.41 2.35 -3.69
N ALA A 156 -0.33 3.05 -4.54
CA ALA A 156 -1.68 2.65 -4.93
C ALA A 156 -1.66 1.31 -5.68
N GLY A 157 -2.72 0.53 -5.53
CA GLY A 157 -2.80 -0.82 -6.05
C GLY A 157 -4.21 -1.25 -6.40
N LYS A 158 -4.44 -2.55 -6.30
CA LYS A 158 -5.76 -3.15 -6.48
C LYS A 158 -6.12 -3.95 -5.24
N LEU A 159 -7.38 -3.86 -4.86
CA LEU A 159 -7.97 -4.72 -3.86
C LEU A 159 -8.79 -5.79 -4.58
N PHE A 160 -8.38 -7.04 -4.39
CA PHE A 160 -9.06 -8.23 -4.84
C PHE A 160 -9.95 -8.73 -3.71
N LEU A 161 -11.25 -8.81 -3.96
CA LEU A 161 -12.22 -9.32 -2.99
C LEU A 161 -12.89 -10.55 -3.57
N THR A 162 -12.96 -11.62 -2.79
CA THR A 162 -13.62 -12.87 -3.16
C THR A 162 -14.79 -13.13 -2.23
N PHE A 163 -15.92 -13.48 -2.84
CA PHE A 163 -17.16 -13.81 -2.17
C PHE A 163 -17.64 -15.17 -2.64
N ASP A 164 -18.05 -16.01 -1.70
CA ASP A 164 -18.66 -17.31 -1.99
C ASP A 164 -20.18 -17.20 -1.88
N SER A 165 -20.88 -17.90 -2.76
CA SER A 165 -22.33 -17.91 -2.81
C SER A 165 -22.89 -19.10 -2.04
N SER A 166 -23.83 -18.84 -1.13
CA SER A 166 -24.57 -19.85 -0.39
C SER A 166 -26.02 -19.42 -0.24
N GLY A 167 -26.96 -20.30 -0.58
CA GLY A 167 -28.39 -19.97 -0.53
C GLY A 167 -28.81 -18.79 -1.42
N GLY A 168 -28.08 -18.53 -2.51
CA GLY A 168 -28.33 -17.42 -3.44
C GLY A 168 -27.83 -16.06 -2.96
N GLN A 169 -27.02 -16.02 -1.90
CA GLN A 169 -26.42 -14.79 -1.35
C GLN A 169 -24.91 -14.91 -1.33
N PHE A 170 -24.21 -13.80 -1.49
CA PHE A 170 -22.76 -13.73 -1.46
C PHE A 170 -22.25 -13.40 -0.06
N PHE A 171 -21.22 -14.10 0.38
CA PHE A 171 -20.55 -13.92 1.67
C PHE A 171 -19.08 -13.65 1.42
N PHE A 172 -18.52 -12.68 2.14
CA PHE A 172 -17.09 -12.41 2.03
C PHE A 172 -16.29 -13.65 2.44
N SER A 173 -15.27 -13.98 1.66
CA SER A 173 -14.42 -15.15 1.87
C SER A 173 -12.98 -14.71 2.19
N GLN A 174 -12.40 -13.89 1.29
CA GLN A 174 -11.04 -13.39 1.45
C GLN A 174 -10.78 -12.12 0.64
N GLY A 175 -9.84 -11.32 1.11
CA GLY A 175 -9.40 -10.08 0.49
C GLY A 175 -7.88 -10.03 0.36
N VAL A 176 -7.40 -9.49 -0.76
CA VAL A 176 -5.98 -9.27 -1.00
C VAL A 176 -5.80 -7.88 -1.62
N TYR A 177 -5.16 -6.99 -0.89
CA TYR A 177 -4.58 -5.80 -1.50
C TYR A 177 -3.21 -6.13 -2.07
N PHE A 178 -2.96 -5.71 -3.30
CA PHE A 178 -1.68 -5.89 -3.96
C PHE A 178 -1.28 -4.63 -4.73
N ALA A 179 -0.06 -4.17 -4.51
CA ALA A 179 0.53 -3.05 -5.22
C ALA A 179 1.99 -3.34 -5.55
N THR A 180 2.39 -3.04 -6.77
CA THR A 180 3.78 -3.09 -7.22
C THR A 180 4.08 -1.85 -8.05
N THR A 181 5.13 -1.11 -7.72
CA THR A 181 5.67 -0.06 -8.59
C THR A 181 6.75 -0.66 -9.49
N PRO A 182 6.67 -0.47 -10.82
CA PRO A 182 7.77 -0.84 -11.70
C PRO A 182 9.04 -0.12 -11.27
N GLU A 183 10.14 -0.85 -11.09
CA GLU A 183 11.42 -0.23 -10.79
C GLU A 183 11.80 0.74 -11.93
N PRO A 184 12.26 1.97 -11.63
CA PRO A 184 12.70 2.93 -12.64
C PRO A 184 13.76 2.34 -13.59
N GLY A 185 14.61 1.43 -13.09
CA GLY A 185 15.62 0.75 -13.88
C GLY A 185 15.03 -0.13 -14.99
N THR A 186 13.90 -0.80 -14.76
CA THR A 186 13.25 -1.68 -15.74
C THR A 186 12.72 -0.88 -16.92
N LEU A 187 12.15 0.31 -16.69
CA LEU A 187 11.67 1.18 -17.77
C LEU A 187 12.81 1.73 -18.63
N ILE A 188 13.92 2.13 -18.00
CA ILE A 188 15.11 2.61 -18.70
C ILE A 188 15.78 1.48 -19.50
N MET A 189 15.83 0.27 -18.95
CA MET A 189 16.43 -0.89 -19.62
C MET A 189 15.58 -1.37 -20.81
N VAL A 190 14.25 -1.39 -20.67
CA VAL A 190 13.34 -1.70 -21.79
C VAL A 190 13.44 -0.63 -22.88
N GLY A 191 13.49 0.66 -22.51
CA GLY A 191 13.64 1.76 -23.45
C GLY A 191 14.98 1.71 -24.22
N SER A 192 16.08 1.46 -23.52
CA SER A 192 17.40 1.30 -24.16
C SER A 192 17.47 0.06 -25.05
N GLY A 193 16.84 -1.06 -24.66
CA GLY A 193 16.72 -2.25 -25.51
C GLY A 193 15.95 -2.01 -26.81
N LEU A 194 14.84 -1.26 -26.76
CA LEU A 194 14.06 -0.90 -27.95
C LEU A 194 14.83 0.03 -28.90
N LEU A 195 15.59 0.99 -28.37
CA LEU A 195 16.44 1.87 -29.18
C LEU A 195 17.60 1.11 -29.85
N ALA A 196 18.20 0.16 -29.15
CA ALA A 196 19.24 -0.72 -29.71
C ALA A 196 18.71 -1.61 -30.85
N MET A 197 17.50 -2.16 -30.70
CA MET A 197 16.82 -2.92 -31.76
C MET A 197 16.50 -2.04 -32.98
N GLY A 198 15.97 -0.83 -32.77
CA GLY A 198 15.63 0.10 -33.85
C GLY A 198 16.85 0.54 -34.68
N THR A 199 17.98 0.81 -34.02
CA THR A 199 19.24 1.19 -34.69
C THR A 199 19.85 0.03 -35.49
N LEU A 200 19.74 -1.21 -35.02
CA LEU A 200 20.18 -2.41 -35.76
C LEU A 200 19.33 -2.67 -37.01
N VAL A 201 18.01 -2.47 -36.94
CA VAL A 201 17.12 -2.63 -38.10
C VAL A 201 17.34 -1.52 -39.12
N TYR A 202 17.53 -0.28 -38.68
CA TYR A 202 17.83 0.85 -39.55
C TYR A 202 19.15 0.65 -40.32
N ARG A 203 20.21 0.19 -39.64
CA ARG A 203 21.50 -0.13 -40.27
C ARG A 203 21.48 -1.28 -41.27
N ARG A 204 20.45 -2.14 -41.25
CA ARG A 204 20.30 -3.24 -42.22
C ARG A 204 19.49 -2.86 -43.46
N ARG A 205 18.86 -1.69 -43.47
CA ARG A 205 18.03 -1.20 -44.59
C ARG A 205 18.71 -0.11 -45.44
N CYS A 206 19.88 0.37 -45.03
CA CYS A 206 20.78 1.20 -45.84
C CYS A 206 21.98 0.35 -46.27
#